data_AF-A0A511K9N7-F1
#
_entry.id   AF-A0A511K9N7-F1
#
_cell.length_a   1.000
_cell.length_b   1.000
_cell.length_c   1.000
_cell.angle_alpha   90.00
_cell.angle_beta   90.00
_cell.angle_gamma   90.00
#
_symmetry.space_group_name_H-M   'P 1'
#
loop_
_entity.id
_entity.type
_entity.pdbx_description
1 polymer ?
#
loop_
_entity_poly.entity_id
_entity_poly.type
_entity_poly.pdbx_seq_one_letter_code
_entity_poly.pdbx_strand_id
1 'polypeptide(L)'
;MAKTVLVTGASGFLASYVIAEFFKAGWNQCDADALTYIEPFKDFIDPAVKGTLRVLEAAKGAGVKRVVVISSFAAVTNFKEGGPWRDYTYTGADWNPLTVEDCLVPDVPGPVVYSASKTLADRAAHDYAAKNDLILCTINPPVIYGPPLQRVASRSEINTSSGAIYALINGDAEREVPSNRLPLFAHVKDVAVAHAIVHLSWVHPSLAPRLPKLPPLAHTI
;
A
#
# COMPACT_ATOMS: atom_id res chain seq x y z
N MET A 1 -21.89 -4.33 21.63
CA MET A 1 -20.67 -5.11 21.35
C MET A 1 -19.59 -4.15 20.89
N ALA A 2 -18.36 -4.31 21.36
CA ALA A 2 -17.23 -3.55 20.83
C ALA A 2 -16.98 -3.95 19.37
N LYS A 3 -16.70 -2.97 18.51
CA LYS A 3 -16.38 -3.21 17.10
C LYS A 3 -14.88 -3.41 16.98
N THR A 4 -14.47 -4.56 16.45
CA THR A 4 -13.05 -4.94 16.32
C THR A 4 -12.65 -4.98 14.85
N VAL A 5 -11.49 -4.40 14.53
CA VAL A 5 -10.86 -4.49 13.22
C VAL A 5 -9.48 -5.13 13.39
N LEU A 6 -9.13 -6.04 12.47
CA LEU A 6 -7.78 -6.60 12.41
C LEU A 6 -6.95 -5.77 11.43
N VAL A 7 -5.78 -5.30 11.87
CA VAL A 7 -4.81 -4.61 11.03
C VAL A 7 -3.50 -5.39 11.13
N THR A 8 -3.09 -6.04 10.04
CA THR A 8 -1.83 -6.79 9.98
C THR A 8 -0.66 -5.83 9.77
N GLY A 9 0.50 -6.12 10.38
CA GLY A 9 1.69 -5.27 10.30
C GLY A 9 1.50 -3.91 10.98
N ALA A 10 0.89 -3.86 12.17
CA ALA A 10 0.55 -2.61 12.85
C ALA A 10 1.77 -1.76 13.19
N SER A 11 2.92 -2.40 13.36
CA SER A 11 4.24 -1.80 13.51
C SER A 11 4.74 -1.12 12.22
N GLY A 12 3.99 -1.10 11.13
CA GLY A 12 4.34 -0.41 9.88
C GLY A 12 3.99 1.08 9.88
N PHE A 13 4.77 1.88 9.13
CA PHE A 13 4.58 3.33 9.01
C PHE A 13 3.13 3.72 8.69
N LEU A 14 2.56 3.22 7.60
CA LEU A 14 1.16 3.50 7.23
C LEU A 14 0.17 2.88 8.21
N ALA A 15 0.42 1.65 8.66
CA ALA A 15 -0.49 0.92 9.53
C ALA A 15 -0.72 1.67 10.86
N SER A 16 0.32 2.27 11.44
CA SER A 16 0.20 3.10 12.64
C SER A 16 -0.78 4.26 12.48
N TYR A 17 -0.86 4.88 11.30
CA TYR A 17 -1.83 5.92 10.99
C TYR A 17 -3.25 5.35 10.78
N VAL A 18 -3.38 4.22 10.08
CA VAL A 18 -4.68 3.54 9.90
C VAL A 18 -5.30 3.20 11.25
N ILE A 19 -4.49 2.72 12.19
CA ILE A 19 -4.91 2.40 13.56
C ILE A 19 -5.38 3.64 14.30
N ALA A 20 -4.64 4.75 14.19
CA ALA A 20 -5.04 6.01 14.81
C ALA A 20 -6.41 6.49 14.32
N GLU A 21 -6.73 6.32 13.03
CA GLU A 21 -8.05 6.64 12.49
C GLU A 21 -9.15 5.71 13.02
N PHE A 22 -8.87 4.41 13.19
CA PHE A 22 -9.82 3.47 13.81
C PHE A 22 -10.08 3.78 15.30
N PHE A 23 -9.05 4.18 16.05
CA PHE A 23 -9.24 4.62 17.45
C PHE A 23 -10.08 5.88 17.55
N LYS A 24 -9.84 6.87 16.68
CA LYS A 24 -10.70 8.07 16.60
C LYS A 24 -12.16 7.72 16.29
N ALA A 25 -12.39 6.65 15.53
CA ALA A 25 -13.71 6.13 15.20
C ALA A 25 -14.31 5.19 16.28
N GLY A 26 -13.61 4.91 17.38
CA GLY A 26 -14.07 4.08 18.50
C GLY A 26 -13.96 2.57 18.30
N TRP A 27 -12.99 2.09 17.51
CA TRP A 27 -12.75 0.66 17.22
C TRP A 27 -11.55 0.09 18.01
N ASN A 28 -11.57 -1.22 18.29
CA ASN A 28 -10.47 -1.97 18.93
C ASN A 28 -9.63 -2.77 17.91
N GLN A 29 -8.36 -3.08 18.22
CA GLN A 29 -7.36 -3.70 17.31
C GLN A 29 -6.69 -4.99 17.85
N CYS A 30 -6.26 -5.90 16.95
CA CYS A 30 -5.23 -6.95 17.15
C CYS A 30 -4.12 -6.91 16.05
N ASP A 31 -2.93 -7.52 16.27
CA ASP A 31 -1.67 -7.30 15.49
C ASP A 31 -0.86 -8.58 15.13
N ALA A 32 0.04 -8.50 14.11
CA ALA A 32 1.08 -9.48 13.70
C ALA A 32 2.20 -8.86 12.79
N ASP A 33 3.49 -9.25 12.94
CA ASP A 33 4.70 -8.60 12.36
C ASP A 33 5.50 -9.41 11.28
N ALA A 34 6.46 -8.75 10.57
CA ALA A 34 7.03 -9.11 9.24
C ALA A 34 8.59 -9.30 9.12
N LEU A 35 9.10 -9.69 7.92
CA LEU A 35 10.42 -10.32 7.56
C LEU A 35 11.31 -9.54 6.52
N THR A 36 12.57 -10.00 6.27
CA THR A 36 13.68 -9.48 5.39
C THR A 36 14.14 -10.47 4.25
N TYR A 37 14.96 -10.05 3.24
CA TYR A 37 15.07 -10.69 1.86
C TYR A 37 16.48 -10.74 1.13
N ILE A 38 16.64 -11.62 0.11
CA ILE A 38 17.82 -11.93 -0.78
C ILE A 38 17.48 -12.34 -2.28
N GLU A 39 16.47 -13.16 -2.61
CA GLU A 39 16.10 -13.72 -3.95
C GLU A 39 14.78 -13.13 -4.54
N PRO A 40 14.70 -12.68 -5.82
CA PRO A 40 13.50 -12.00 -6.38
C PRO A 40 12.17 -12.77 -6.31
N PHE A 41 12.14 -14.02 -6.79
CA PHE A 41 10.90 -14.79 -6.79
C PHE A 41 10.54 -15.25 -5.38
N LYS A 42 11.49 -15.86 -4.66
CA LYS A 42 11.24 -16.43 -3.32
C LYS A 42 11.05 -15.38 -2.24
N ASP A 43 11.62 -14.18 -2.40
CA ASP A 43 11.66 -13.19 -1.32
C ASP A 43 10.80 -11.95 -1.62
N PHE A 44 10.34 -11.76 -2.86
CA PHE A 44 9.38 -10.71 -3.21
C PHE A 44 8.05 -11.25 -3.74
N ILE A 45 8.06 -12.02 -4.83
CA ILE A 45 6.81 -12.42 -5.49
C ILE A 45 6.05 -13.43 -4.63
N ASP A 46 6.71 -14.52 -4.26
CA ASP A 46 6.11 -15.63 -3.51
C ASP A 46 5.59 -15.18 -2.12
N PRO A 47 6.34 -14.39 -1.32
CA PRO A 47 5.84 -13.92 -0.03
C PRO A 47 4.73 -12.90 -0.16
N ALA A 48 4.76 -12.03 -1.18
CA ALA A 48 3.68 -11.07 -1.40
C ALA A 48 2.37 -11.76 -1.76
N VAL A 49 2.40 -12.71 -2.71
CA VAL A 49 1.23 -13.47 -3.14
C VAL A 49 0.73 -14.38 -2.02
N LYS A 50 1.60 -15.24 -1.46
CA LYS A 50 1.21 -16.17 -0.39
C LYS A 50 0.81 -15.46 0.89
N GLY A 51 1.50 -14.39 1.27
CA GLY A 51 1.14 -13.58 2.43
C GLY A 51 -0.24 -12.98 2.30
N THR A 52 -0.56 -12.41 1.14
CA THR A 52 -1.90 -11.87 0.85
C THR A 52 -2.98 -12.95 0.91
N LEU A 53 -2.75 -14.09 0.24
CA LEU A 53 -3.71 -15.21 0.23
C LEU A 53 -3.94 -15.79 1.63
N ARG A 54 -2.89 -15.99 2.43
CA ARG A 54 -3.01 -16.48 3.81
C ARG A 54 -3.87 -15.59 4.68
N VAL A 55 -3.72 -14.27 4.55
CA VAL A 55 -4.56 -13.31 5.30
C VAL A 55 -6.01 -13.39 4.84
N LEU A 56 -6.27 -13.51 3.53
CA LEU A 56 -7.63 -13.66 3.00
C LEU A 56 -8.28 -14.98 3.41
N GLU A 57 -7.52 -16.08 3.39
CA GLU A 57 -7.94 -17.40 3.86
C GLU A 57 -8.28 -17.39 5.35
N ALA A 58 -7.42 -16.80 6.17
CA ALA A 58 -7.67 -16.65 7.61
C ALA A 58 -8.89 -15.77 7.88
N ALA A 59 -9.04 -14.66 7.15
CA ALA A 59 -10.19 -13.77 7.25
C ALA A 59 -11.50 -14.52 6.91
N LYS A 60 -11.51 -15.27 5.79
CA LYS A 60 -12.65 -16.10 5.40
C LYS A 60 -12.98 -17.15 6.45
N GLY A 61 -11.97 -17.87 6.94
CA GLY A 61 -12.12 -18.89 7.98
C GLY A 61 -12.68 -18.33 9.29
N ALA A 62 -12.36 -17.07 9.61
CA ALA A 62 -12.91 -16.34 10.74
C ALA A 62 -14.30 -15.72 10.48
N GLY A 63 -14.91 -15.96 9.31
CA GLY A 63 -16.22 -15.43 8.95
C GLY A 63 -16.24 -13.95 8.57
N VAL A 64 -15.07 -13.36 8.29
CA VAL A 64 -14.98 -11.98 7.78
C VAL A 64 -15.60 -11.90 6.40
N LYS A 65 -16.45 -10.89 6.17
CA LYS A 65 -17.13 -10.68 4.88
C LYS A 65 -16.44 -9.67 3.98
N ARG A 66 -15.62 -8.79 4.56
CA ARG A 66 -15.07 -7.63 3.88
C ARG A 66 -13.62 -7.41 4.26
N VAL A 67 -12.76 -7.22 3.27
CA VAL A 67 -11.33 -7.01 3.47
C VAL A 67 -10.89 -5.79 2.66
N VAL A 68 -10.11 -4.92 3.29
CA VAL A 68 -9.39 -3.84 2.61
C VAL A 68 -7.92 -4.23 2.55
N VAL A 69 -7.34 -4.20 1.36
CA VAL A 69 -5.91 -4.49 1.15
C VAL A 69 -5.20 -3.21 0.76
N ILE A 70 -4.09 -2.91 1.45
CA ILE A 70 -3.14 -1.90 0.96
C ILE A 70 -2.26 -2.53 -0.11
N SER A 71 -2.58 -2.20 -1.37
CA SER A 71 -1.77 -2.50 -2.53
C SER A 71 -0.78 -1.35 -2.77
N SER A 72 -0.53 -0.99 -4.02
CA SER A 72 0.37 0.10 -4.40
C SER A 72 0.00 0.62 -5.79
N PHE A 73 0.32 1.88 -6.07
CA PHE A 73 0.32 2.39 -7.44
C PHE A 73 1.23 1.57 -8.37
N ALA A 74 2.21 0.85 -7.82
CA ALA A 74 3.05 -0.10 -8.56
C ALA A 74 2.25 -1.26 -9.20
N ALA A 75 1.05 -1.58 -8.67
CA ALA A 75 0.16 -2.60 -9.24
C ALA A 75 -0.68 -2.09 -10.44
N VAL A 76 -0.71 -0.77 -10.68
CA VAL A 76 -1.53 -0.15 -11.74
C VAL A 76 -0.70 0.57 -12.80
N THR A 77 0.46 1.12 -12.43
CA THR A 77 1.32 1.90 -13.35
C THR A 77 1.88 1.04 -14.49
N ASN A 78 1.93 1.60 -15.69
CA ASN A 78 2.56 0.94 -16.84
C ASN A 78 3.90 1.61 -17.18
N PHE A 79 4.98 1.16 -16.55
CA PHE A 79 6.32 1.71 -16.82
C PHE A 79 6.82 1.45 -18.25
N LYS A 80 6.32 0.42 -18.93
CA LYS A 80 6.65 0.13 -20.34
C LYS A 80 6.12 1.23 -21.27
N GLU A 81 5.06 1.94 -20.88
CA GLU A 81 4.46 3.06 -21.60
C GLU A 81 4.80 4.44 -21.01
N GLY A 82 5.88 4.54 -20.23
CA GLY A 82 6.31 5.81 -19.60
C GLY A 82 5.77 6.04 -18.18
N GLY A 83 5.01 5.09 -17.63
CA GLY A 83 4.61 5.08 -16.23
C GLY A 83 3.76 6.30 -15.85
N PRO A 84 4.05 6.97 -14.73
CA PRO A 84 3.32 8.17 -14.31
C PRO A 84 3.76 9.46 -15.02
N TRP A 85 4.74 9.40 -15.93
CA TRP A 85 5.24 10.57 -16.65
C TRP A 85 4.52 10.82 -17.98
N ARG A 86 3.65 9.88 -18.38
CA ARG A 86 2.88 9.97 -19.61
C ARG A 86 1.59 10.77 -19.38
N ASP A 87 1.08 11.38 -20.43
CA ASP A 87 -0.24 12.02 -20.43
C ASP A 87 -1.35 10.95 -20.41
N TYR A 88 -1.64 10.43 -19.22
CA TYR A 88 -2.63 9.38 -19.00
C TYR A 88 -3.28 9.49 -17.62
N THR A 89 -4.60 9.34 -17.59
CA THR A 89 -5.37 9.28 -16.34
C THR A 89 -5.56 7.82 -15.93
N TYR A 90 -4.86 7.41 -14.86
CA TYR A 90 -5.05 6.09 -14.26
C TYR A 90 -6.38 6.00 -13.50
N THR A 91 -6.98 4.83 -13.56
CA THR A 91 -8.29 4.47 -12.99
C THR A 91 -8.18 3.13 -12.25
N GLY A 92 -9.22 2.76 -11.49
CA GLY A 92 -9.29 1.45 -10.83
C GLY A 92 -9.45 0.26 -11.79
N ALA A 93 -9.60 0.50 -13.10
CA ALA A 93 -9.62 -0.55 -14.11
C ALA A 93 -8.22 -0.88 -14.66
N ASP A 94 -7.23 -0.02 -14.39
CA ASP A 94 -5.87 -0.19 -14.89
C ASP A 94 -5.11 -1.23 -14.08
N TRP A 95 -4.30 -1.99 -14.79
CA TRP A 95 -3.37 -2.95 -14.21
C TRP A 95 -2.00 -2.76 -14.81
N ASN A 96 -0.98 -2.90 -13.99
CA ASN A 96 0.37 -3.04 -14.48
C ASN A 96 0.47 -4.34 -15.32
N PRO A 97 1.02 -4.29 -16.55
CA PRO A 97 1.10 -5.44 -17.44
C PRO A 97 2.25 -6.40 -17.09
N LEU A 98 3.03 -6.15 -16.04
CA LEU A 98 4.17 -6.99 -15.66
C LEU A 98 3.72 -8.41 -15.30
N THR A 99 4.47 -9.39 -15.80
CA THR A 99 4.28 -10.82 -15.51
C THR A 99 5.41 -11.39 -14.65
N VAL A 100 5.30 -12.67 -14.28
CA VAL A 100 6.39 -13.38 -13.60
C VAL A 100 7.61 -13.47 -14.51
N GLU A 101 7.41 -13.70 -15.81
CA GLU A 101 8.47 -13.83 -16.81
C GLU A 101 9.30 -12.55 -16.93
N ASP A 102 8.65 -11.38 -16.84
CA ASP A 102 9.33 -10.08 -16.80
C ASP A 102 10.32 -9.96 -15.61
N CYS A 103 10.16 -10.79 -14.57
CA CYS A 103 11.02 -10.80 -13.38
C CYS A 103 12.12 -11.87 -13.39
N LEU A 104 12.14 -12.76 -14.39
CA LEU A 104 13.11 -13.85 -14.49
C LEU A 104 14.27 -13.54 -15.43
N VAL A 105 14.28 -12.34 -16.02
CA VAL A 105 15.36 -11.89 -16.89
C VAL A 105 16.63 -11.57 -16.09
N PRO A 106 17.84 -11.81 -16.64
CA PRO A 106 19.09 -11.39 -16.02
C PRO A 106 19.09 -9.89 -15.72
N ASP A 107 19.65 -9.52 -14.55
CA ASP A 107 19.82 -8.13 -14.12
C ASP A 107 18.53 -7.30 -14.08
N VAL A 108 17.38 -7.95 -13.83
CA VAL A 108 16.09 -7.26 -13.70
C VAL A 108 16.16 -6.17 -12.61
N PRO A 109 15.73 -4.93 -12.91
CA PRO A 109 15.74 -3.86 -11.91
C PRO A 109 14.81 -4.19 -10.74
N GLY A 110 15.28 -4.01 -9.50
CA GLY A 110 14.47 -4.22 -8.28
C GLY A 110 13.09 -3.54 -8.28
N PRO A 111 12.92 -2.31 -8.81
CA PRO A 111 11.60 -1.69 -8.95
C PRO A 111 10.61 -2.47 -9.85
N VAL A 112 11.11 -3.16 -10.88
CA VAL A 112 10.30 -4.03 -11.74
C VAL A 112 9.80 -5.24 -10.94
N VAL A 113 10.71 -5.90 -10.20
CA VAL A 113 10.36 -7.04 -9.33
C VAL A 113 9.34 -6.65 -8.26
N TYR A 114 9.52 -5.49 -7.61
CA TYR A 114 8.55 -4.97 -6.65
C TYR A 114 7.19 -4.66 -7.30
N SER A 115 7.19 -4.06 -8.48
CA SER A 115 5.94 -3.72 -9.17
C SER A 115 5.19 -4.97 -9.59
N ALA A 116 5.89 -5.98 -10.10
CA ALA A 116 5.30 -7.28 -10.41
C ALA A 116 4.78 -7.98 -9.15
N SER A 117 5.52 -7.99 -8.04
CA SER A 117 5.04 -8.62 -6.80
C SER A 117 3.75 -7.97 -6.28
N LYS A 118 3.65 -6.63 -6.35
CA LYS A 118 2.42 -5.91 -6.02
C LYS A 118 1.28 -6.25 -6.99
N THR A 119 1.55 -6.25 -8.28
CA THR A 119 0.55 -6.59 -9.32
C THR A 119 0.00 -8.00 -9.14
N LEU A 120 0.88 -8.99 -8.97
CA LEU A 120 0.52 -10.40 -8.86
C LEU A 120 -0.23 -10.69 -7.54
N ALA A 121 0.19 -10.07 -6.43
CA ALA A 121 -0.52 -10.18 -5.17
C ALA A 121 -1.92 -9.57 -5.23
N ASP A 122 -2.06 -8.42 -5.90
CA ASP A 122 -3.34 -7.72 -6.05
C ASP A 122 -4.31 -8.54 -6.94
N ARG A 123 -3.83 -9.06 -8.08
CA ARG A 123 -4.60 -9.99 -8.93
C ARG A 123 -5.04 -11.25 -8.17
N ALA A 124 -4.11 -11.88 -7.43
CA ALA A 124 -4.42 -13.07 -6.64
C ALA A 124 -5.47 -12.78 -5.56
N ALA A 125 -5.43 -11.60 -4.93
CA ALA A 125 -6.43 -11.16 -3.96
C ALA A 125 -7.81 -11.04 -4.59
N HIS A 126 -7.91 -10.38 -5.75
CA HIS A 126 -9.16 -10.23 -6.50
C HIS A 126 -9.73 -11.58 -6.96
N ASP A 127 -8.89 -12.47 -7.49
CA ASP A 127 -9.30 -13.81 -7.91
C ASP A 127 -9.78 -14.66 -6.73
N TYR A 128 -9.08 -14.60 -5.60
CA TYR A 128 -9.49 -15.30 -4.38
C TYR A 128 -10.83 -14.78 -3.87
N ALA A 129 -11.00 -13.45 -3.81
CA ALA A 129 -12.21 -12.83 -3.31
C ALA A 129 -13.43 -13.19 -4.16
N ALA A 130 -13.30 -13.17 -5.49
CA ALA A 130 -14.34 -13.55 -6.43
C ALA A 130 -14.76 -15.02 -6.30
N LYS A 131 -13.83 -15.92 -5.97
CA LYS A 131 -14.11 -17.35 -5.78
C LYS A 131 -14.67 -17.71 -4.40
N ASN A 132 -14.54 -16.82 -3.41
CA ASN A 132 -14.81 -17.11 -2.01
C ASN A 132 -15.86 -16.18 -1.36
N ASP A 133 -16.67 -15.47 -2.15
CA ASP A 133 -17.71 -14.54 -1.66
C ASP A 133 -17.18 -13.52 -0.63
N LEU A 134 -15.97 -13.00 -0.85
CA LEU A 134 -15.40 -11.92 -0.06
C LEU A 134 -15.56 -10.60 -0.80
N ILE A 135 -16.04 -9.57 -0.09
CA ILE A 135 -16.01 -8.20 -0.60
C ILE A 135 -14.60 -7.66 -0.40
N LEU A 136 -13.89 -7.40 -1.50
CA LEU A 136 -12.54 -6.86 -1.49
C LEU A 136 -12.53 -5.42 -1.99
N CYS A 137 -11.74 -4.57 -1.33
CA CYS A 137 -11.31 -3.29 -1.88
C CYS A 137 -9.80 -3.16 -1.71
N THR A 138 -9.13 -2.70 -2.74
CA THR A 138 -7.70 -2.44 -2.76
C THR A 138 -7.48 -0.94 -2.82
N ILE A 139 -6.50 -0.46 -2.04
CA ILE A 139 -6.07 0.94 -2.05
C ILE A 139 -4.66 0.96 -2.60
N ASN A 140 -4.44 1.72 -3.67
CA ASN A 140 -3.20 1.73 -4.45
C ASN A 140 -2.48 3.09 -4.29
N PRO A 141 -1.89 3.38 -3.12
CA PRO A 141 -1.25 4.67 -2.89
C PRO A 141 0.02 4.82 -3.76
N PRO A 142 0.37 6.06 -4.16
CA PRO A 142 1.66 6.38 -4.74
C PRO A 142 2.72 6.42 -3.63
N VAL A 143 3.82 7.17 -3.80
CA VAL A 143 4.80 7.34 -2.73
C VAL A 143 4.13 8.03 -1.53
N ILE A 144 4.25 7.44 -0.34
CA ILE A 144 3.63 7.97 0.87
C ILE A 144 4.64 8.78 1.66
N TYR A 145 4.36 10.06 1.88
CA TYR A 145 5.16 10.95 2.72
C TYR A 145 4.40 11.40 3.97
N GLY A 146 5.15 11.79 5.00
CA GLY A 146 4.60 12.34 6.23
C GLY A 146 5.47 11.96 7.44
N PRO A 147 5.24 12.59 8.60
CA PRO A 147 6.04 12.32 9.79
C PRO A 147 5.78 10.90 10.32
N PRO A 148 6.79 10.13 10.75
CA PRO A 148 6.57 8.85 11.42
C PRO A 148 5.89 9.08 12.78
N LEU A 149 4.91 8.24 13.12
CA LEU A 149 4.37 8.16 14.49
C LEU A 149 5.25 7.30 15.40
N GLN A 150 6.05 6.43 14.80
CA GLN A 150 6.96 5.54 15.50
C GLN A 150 8.24 6.27 15.87
N ARG A 151 8.87 5.81 16.96
CA ARG A 151 10.19 6.27 17.32
C ARG A 151 11.19 5.83 16.24
N VAL A 152 11.86 6.79 15.62
CA VAL A 152 13.00 6.56 14.74
C VAL A 152 14.26 6.77 15.56
N ALA A 153 14.87 5.71 16.06
CA ALA A 153 16.04 5.82 16.95
C ALA A 153 17.34 6.03 16.16
N SER A 154 17.36 5.66 14.88
CA SER A 154 18.54 5.74 14.02
C SER A 154 18.15 5.97 12.55
N ARG A 155 19.12 6.36 11.71
CA ARG A 155 18.92 6.55 10.26
C ARG A 155 18.44 5.27 9.56
N SER A 156 18.89 4.10 10.01
CA SER A 156 18.51 2.80 9.45
C SER A 156 17.05 2.40 9.74
N GLU A 157 16.39 3.08 10.68
CA GLU A 157 14.97 2.84 11.02
C GLU A 157 14.02 3.76 10.26
N ILE A 158 14.54 4.68 9.44
CA ILE A 158 13.70 5.52 8.58
C ILE A 158 13.09 4.65 7.49
N ASN A 159 11.77 4.68 7.35
CA ASN A 159 11.09 3.97 6.28
C ASN A 159 11.54 4.46 4.89
N THR A 160 11.46 3.59 3.88
CA THR A 160 12.01 3.85 2.54
C THR A 160 11.59 5.21 1.96
N SER A 161 10.31 5.58 2.08
CA SER A 161 9.80 6.85 1.57
C SER A 161 10.37 8.07 2.28
N SER A 162 10.39 8.10 3.62
CA SER A 162 10.98 9.23 4.34
C SER A 162 12.51 9.25 4.20
N GLY A 163 13.13 8.09 3.96
CA GLY A 163 14.54 7.97 3.64
C GLY A 163 14.92 8.69 2.36
N ALA A 164 14.02 8.73 1.36
CA ALA A 164 14.23 9.49 0.12
C ALA A 164 14.27 11.00 0.37
N ILE A 165 13.36 11.53 1.21
CA ILE A 165 13.40 12.95 1.62
C ILE A 165 14.65 13.23 2.44
N TYR A 166 14.99 12.34 3.39
CA TYR A 166 16.17 12.48 4.21
C TYR A 166 17.46 12.54 3.38
N ALA A 167 17.56 11.72 2.33
CA ALA A 167 18.69 11.70 1.42
C ALA A 167 18.89 13.03 0.67
N LEU A 168 17.84 13.84 0.48
CA LEU A 168 17.93 15.17 -0.12
C LEU A 168 18.44 16.24 0.85
N ILE A 169 18.15 16.11 2.14
CA ILE A 169 18.41 17.17 3.14
C ILE A 169 19.63 16.91 4.02
N ASN A 170 20.20 15.69 4.01
CA ASN A 170 21.31 15.31 4.89
C ASN A 170 22.68 15.91 4.51
N GLY A 171 22.72 16.87 3.57
CA GLY A 171 23.85 17.79 3.39
C GLY A 171 25.15 17.19 2.87
N ASP A 172 25.09 16.03 2.21
CA ASP A 172 26.27 15.45 1.56
C ASP A 172 26.54 16.20 0.25
N ALA A 173 27.45 17.18 0.30
CA ALA A 173 27.67 18.17 -0.74
C ALA A 173 28.21 17.58 -2.07
N GLU A 174 28.74 16.35 -2.03
CA GLU A 174 29.26 15.65 -3.21
C GLU A 174 28.24 14.65 -3.80
N ARG A 175 27.03 14.57 -3.23
CA ARG A 175 26.03 13.61 -3.66
C ARG A 175 25.23 14.13 -4.85
N GLU A 176 25.18 13.34 -5.92
CA GLU A 176 24.25 13.59 -7.03
C GLU A 176 22.80 13.61 -6.53
N VAL A 177 22.00 14.53 -7.10
CA VAL A 177 20.56 14.60 -6.81
C VAL A 177 19.94 13.22 -7.15
N PRO A 178 19.33 12.53 -6.17
CA PRO A 178 18.73 11.22 -6.41
C PRO A 178 17.65 11.31 -7.51
N SER A 179 17.64 10.33 -8.42
CA SER A 179 16.62 10.27 -9.47
C SER A 179 15.22 10.28 -8.85
N ASN A 180 14.36 11.23 -9.23
CA ASN A 180 12.95 11.16 -8.85
C ASN A 180 12.25 10.13 -9.74
N ARG A 181 11.95 8.94 -9.17
CA ARG A 181 11.39 7.82 -9.95
C ARG A 181 9.89 7.95 -10.22
N LEU A 182 9.16 8.70 -9.39
CA LEU A 182 7.70 8.87 -9.48
C LEU A 182 7.33 10.34 -9.18
N PRO A 183 6.60 11.04 -10.06
CA PRO A 183 6.12 12.40 -9.82
C PRO A 183 4.83 12.41 -8.97
N LEU A 184 4.54 11.33 -8.23
CA LEU A 184 3.28 11.14 -7.52
C LEU A 184 3.54 10.82 -6.05
N PHE A 185 2.87 11.55 -5.17
CA PHE A 185 2.90 11.30 -3.74
C PHE A 185 1.57 11.61 -3.06
N ALA A 186 1.37 10.99 -1.89
CA ALA A 186 0.23 11.26 -1.02
C ALA A 186 0.71 11.41 0.43
N HIS A 187 0.01 12.24 1.20
CA HIS A 187 0.30 12.35 2.62
C HIS A 187 -0.24 11.10 3.36
N VAL A 188 0.52 10.56 4.30
CA VAL A 188 0.20 9.33 5.05
C VAL A 188 -1.17 9.39 5.76
N LYS A 189 -1.55 10.58 6.26
CA LYS A 189 -2.87 10.81 6.86
C LYS A 189 -4.00 10.62 5.85
N ASP A 190 -3.83 11.06 4.60
CA ASP A 190 -4.89 10.97 3.59
C ASP A 190 -5.11 9.51 3.18
N VAL A 191 -4.02 8.74 3.05
CA VAL A 191 -4.10 7.30 2.78
C VAL A 191 -4.77 6.55 3.95
N ALA A 192 -4.45 6.91 5.19
CA ALA A 192 -5.08 6.32 6.36
C ALA A 192 -6.58 6.66 6.47
N VAL A 193 -6.94 7.92 6.19
CA VAL A 193 -8.34 8.36 6.12
C VAL A 193 -9.07 7.62 5.01
N ALA A 194 -8.49 7.46 3.82
CA ALA A 194 -9.08 6.68 2.74
C ALA A 194 -9.34 5.22 3.17
N HIS A 195 -8.39 4.58 3.84
CA HIS A 195 -8.57 3.24 4.38
C HIS A 195 -9.71 3.17 5.40
N ALA A 196 -9.79 4.12 6.32
CA ALA A 196 -10.87 4.18 7.30
C ALA A 196 -12.23 4.43 6.62
N ILE A 197 -12.30 5.32 5.62
CA ILE A 197 -13.52 5.60 4.84
C ILE A 197 -14.05 4.34 4.17
N VAL A 198 -13.20 3.58 3.47
CA VAL A 198 -13.63 2.34 2.81
C VAL A 198 -14.25 1.40 3.83
N HIS A 199 -13.55 1.14 4.93
CA HIS A 199 -14.03 0.22 5.96
C HIS A 199 -15.35 0.71 6.61
N LEU A 200 -15.40 1.98 6.99
CA LEU A 200 -16.56 2.56 7.68
C LEU A 200 -17.78 2.68 6.76
N SER A 201 -17.59 2.96 5.47
CA SER A 201 -18.68 3.05 4.49
C SER A 201 -19.44 1.73 4.35
N TRP A 202 -18.76 0.59 4.50
CA TRP A 202 -19.37 -0.74 4.44
C TRP A 202 -20.16 -1.14 5.69
N VAL A 203 -19.80 -0.57 6.84
CA VAL A 203 -20.39 -0.91 8.15
C VAL A 203 -21.45 0.10 8.55
N HIS A 204 -21.32 1.35 8.09
CA HIS A 204 -22.22 2.43 8.44
C HIS A 204 -22.26 3.47 7.30
N PRO A 205 -23.08 3.26 6.27
CA PRO A 205 -23.16 4.17 5.12
C PRO A 205 -23.41 5.64 5.52
N SER A 206 -24.10 5.89 6.64
CA SER A 206 -24.34 7.23 7.17
C SER A 206 -23.16 7.87 7.94
N LEU A 207 -22.04 7.16 8.15
CA LEU A 207 -20.78 7.75 8.65
C LEU A 207 -19.85 8.23 7.53
N ALA A 208 -20.04 7.78 6.29
CA ALA A 208 -19.28 8.27 5.14
C ALA A 208 -19.29 9.80 4.98
N PRO A 209 -20.38 10.54 5.27
CA PRO A 209 -20.40 12.00 5.21
C PRO A 209 -19.68 12.72 6.36
N ARG A 210 -19.33 12.02 7.45
CA ARG A 210 -18.71 12.60 8.66
C ARG A 210 -17.19 12.49 8.68
N LEU A 211 -16.62 11.69 7.79
CA LEU A 211 -15.18 11.61 7.61
C LEU A 211 -14.73 12.88 6.87
N PRO A 212 -13.54 13.42 7.18
CA PRO A 212 -13.04 14.60 6.49
C PRO A 212 -13.12 14.33 5.00
N LYS A 213 -13.92 15.15 4.30
CA LYS A 213 -13.94 15.11 2.84
C LYS A 213 -12.50 15.35 2.42
N LEU A 214 -11.94 14.42 1.64
CA LEU A 214 -10.70 14.71 0.93
C LEU A 214 -10.92 16.07 0.27
N PRO A 215 -9.95 17.02 0.39
CA PRO A 215 -10.08 18.27 -0.33
C PRO A 215 -10.44 17.93 -1.78
N PRO A 216 -11.35 18.67 -2.43
CA PRO A 216 -11.61 18.46 -3.85
C PRO A 216 -10.25 18.39 -4.52
N LEU A 217 -10.03 17.38 -5.38
CA LEU A 217 -8.81 17.26 -6.18
C LEU A 217 -8.65 18.60 -6.88
N ALA A 218 -7.85 19.48 -6.27
CA ALA A 218 -7.47 20.72 -6.89
C ALA A 218 -6.74 20.25 -8.13
N HIS A 219 -7.17 20.76 -9.28
CA HIS A 219 -6.47 20.58 -10.53
C HIS A 219 -4.99 20.94 -10.27
N THR A 220 -4.15 19.94 -10.05
CA THR A 220 -2.72 20.11 -9.85
C THR A 220 -2.08 19.41 -11.02
N ILE A 221 -1.89 20.27 -12.02
CA ILE A 221 -0.92 20.28 -13.14
C ILE A 221 0.03 19.09 -13.20
#